data_AF-A0A0C3D2N0-F1
#
_entry.id   AF-A0A0C3D2N0-F1
#
_cell.length_a   1.000
_cell.length_b   1.000
_cell.length_c   1.000
_cell.angle_alpha   90.00
_cell.angle_beta   90.00
_cell.angle_gamma   90.00
#
_symmetry.space_group_name_H-M   'P 1'
#
loop_
_entity.id
_entity.type
_entity.pdbx_description
1 polymer ?
#
loop_
_entity_poly.entity_id
_entity_poly.type
_entity_poly.pdbx_seq_one_letter_code
_entity_poly.pdbx_strand_id
1 'polypeptide(L)'
;NEAISLHRSALRLRPAGHSNRSDSLHNLAHCFSNRYDKQGATADLEKAITLGRAALKLCSPGHSDRASTLSDLASDMRRKFLKFGSSSDLDEAISLHQSALDLRPAGHSDRLRLLDQLASCLSSRF
;
A
#
# COMPACT_ATOMS: atom_id res chain seq x y z
N ASN A 1 9.77 11.88 11.49
CA ASN A 1 8.70 12.87 11.15
C ASN A 1 9.10 13.84 10.04
N GLU A 2 10.38 14.04 9.75
CA GLU A 2 10.85 14.86 8.62
C GLU A 2 10.50 14.27 7.24
N ALA A 3 10.64 12.95 7.04
CA ALA A 3 10.27 12.29 5.78
C ALA A 3 8.80 12.55 5.36
N ILE A 4 7.87 12.50 6.32
CA ILE A 4 6.45 12.83 6.08
C ILE A 4 6.30 14.30 5.65
N SER A 5 7.06 15.22 6.24
CA SER A 5 7.05 16.64 5.86
C SER A 5 7.54 16.83 4.43
N LEU A 6 8.68 16.21 4.08
CA LEU A 6 9.27 16.29 2.74
C LEU A 6 8.34 15.70 1.67
N HIS A 7 7.74 14.54 1.91
CA HIS A 7 6.78 13.95 0.97
C HIS A 7 5.49 14.76 0.83
N ARG A 8 5.03 15.44 1.90
CA ARG A 8 3.91 16.41 1.80
C ARG A 8 4.27 17.62 0.94
N SER A 9 5.48 18.16 1.10
CA SER A 9 5.96 19.26 0.27
C SER A 9 6.06 18.83 -1.19
N ALA A 10 6.64 17.66 -1.47
CA ALA A 10 6.70 17.10 -2.81
C ALA A 10 5.30 16.93 -3.43
N LEU A 11 4.33 16.43 -2.66
CA LEU A 11 2.94 16.28 -3.12
C LEU A 11 2.26 17.62 -3.43
N ARG A 12 2.57 18.68 -2.67
CA ARG A 12 2.07 20.03 -2.94
C ARG A 12 2.63 20.61 -4.24
N LEU A 13 3.88 20.29 -4.57
CA LEU A 13 4.55 20.73 -5.80
C LEU A 13 4.15 19.93 -7.04
N ARG A 14 3.45 18.80 -6.89
CA ARG A 14 2.98 17.94 -7.98
C ARG A 14 1.45 18.01 -8.08
N PRO A 15 0.87 18.98 -8.80
CA PRO A 15 -0.59 19.17 -8.88
C PRO A 15 -1.32 17.98 -9.53
N ALA A 16 -2.65 17.99 -9.50
CA ALA A 16 -3.45 16.98 -10.19
C ALA A 16 -3.06 16.87 -11.67
N GLY A 17 -2.88 15.64 -12.18
CA GLY A 17 -2.40 15.38 -13.54
C GLY A 17 -0.87 15.31 -13.69
N HIS A 18 -0.08 15.71 -12.68
CA HIS A 18 1.37 15.54 -12.72
C HIS A 18 1.76 14.06 -12.73
N SER A 19 2.63 13.64 -13.65
CA SER A 19 3.05 12.24 -13.86
C SER A 19 3.49 11.53 -12.57
N ASN A 20 4.39 12.16 -11.82
CA ASN A 20 4.94 11.58 -10.59
C ASN A 20 4.08 11.83 -9.33
N ARG A 21 2.81 12.24 -9.47
CA ARG A 21 1.95 12.49 -8.30
C ARG A 21 1.60 11.18 -7.59
N SER A 22 1.40 10.09 -8.33
CA SER A 22 1.24 8.73 -7.80
C SER A 22 2.36 8.37 -6.82
N ASP A 23 3.62 8.61 -7.20
CA ASP A 23 4.78 8.18 -6.42
C ASP A 23 4.88 8.98 -5.12
N SER A 24 4.54 10.27 -5.16
CA SER A 24 4.50 11.09 -3.94
C SER A 24 3.41 10.63 -2.97
N LEU A 25 2.24 10.23 -3.50
CA LEU A 25 1.16 9.66 -2.69
C LEU A 25 1.57 8.30 -2.10
N HIS A 26 2.16 7.42 -2.90
CA HIS A 26 2.65 6.11 -2.47
C HIS A 26 3.72 6.24 -1.38
N ASN A 27 4.75 7.06 -1.59
CA ASN A 27 5.82 7.25 -0.61
C ASN A 27 5.30 7.88 0.70
N LEU A 28 4.36 8.81 0.61
CA LEU A 28 3.71 9.37 1.78
C LEU A 28 2.88 8.31 2.53
N ALA A 29 2.16 7.47 1.80
CA ALA A 29 1.42 6.34 2.38
C ALA A 29 2.36 5.39 3.14
N HIS A 30 3.45 4.97 2.49
CA HIS A 30 4.46 4.11 3.09
C HIS A 30 5.09 4.72 4.36
N CYS A 31 5.34 6.04 4.39
CA CYS A 31 5.79 6.72 5.59
C CYS A 31 4.79 6.66 6.75
N PHE A 32 3.49 6.77 6.46
CA PHE A 32 2.44 6.62 7.48
C PHE A 32 2.31 5.17 7.94
N SER A 33 2.39 4.20 7.04
CA SER A 33 2.40 2.77 7.37
C SER A 33 3.55 2.42 8.32
N ASN A 34 4.78 2.85 7.99
CA ASN A 34 5.94 2.65 8.85
C ASN A 34 5.83 3.36 10.20
N ARG A 35 5.15 4.51 10.26
CA ARG A 35 4.92 5.20 11.53
C ARG A 35 3.88 4.47 12.37
N TYR A 36 2.84 3.93 11.74
CA TYR A 36 1.89 3.05 12.40
C TYR A 36 2.58 1.81 12.99
N ASP A 37 3.46 1.14 12.24
CA ASP A 37 4.17 -0.04 12.75
C ASP A 37 5.02 0.28 14.00
N LYS A 38 5.53 1.51 14.10
CA LYS A 38 6.33 1.96 15.26
C LYS A 38 5.50 2.48 16.43
N GLN A 39 4.33 3.06 16.18
CA GLN A 39 3.59 3.86 17.18
C GLN A 39 2.18 3.33 17.47
N GLY A 40 1.65 2.44 16.64
CA GLY A 40 0.30 1.88 16.77
C GLY A 40 -0.84 2.88 16.57
N ALA A 41 -0.56 4.09 16.08
CA ALA A 41 -1.57 5.15 15.92
C ALA A 41 -2.49 4.86 14.73
N THR A 42 -3.74 4.45 14.99
CA THR A 42 -4.72 4.06 13.94
C THR A 42 -4.96 5.13 12.89
N ALA A 43 -4.90 6.41 13.27
CA ALA A 43 -5.02 7.54 12.34
C ALA A 43 -3.91 7.58 11.28
N ASP A 44 -2.76 6.96 11.53
CA ASP A 44 -1.69 6.82 10.53
C ASP A 44 -1.97 5.68 9.57
N LEU A 45 -2.50 4.56 10.07
CA LEU A 45 -2.95 3.46 9.22
C LEU A 45 -4.05 3.93 8.25
N GLU A 46 -5.05 4.67 8.74
CA GLU A 46 -6.12 5.22 7.90
C GLU A 46 -5.59 6.20 6.84
N LYS A 47 -4.59 7.01 7.17
CA LYS A 47 -3.91 7.89 6.20
C LYS A 47 -3.14 7.11 5.16
N ALA A 48 -2.39 6.07 5.57
CA ALA A 48 -1.66 5.22 4.66
C ALA A 48 -2.60 4.57 3.64
N ILE A 49 -3.73 4.03 4.11
CA ILE A 49 -4.79 3.46 3.28
C ILE A 49 -5.35 4.49 2.29
N THR A 50 -5.74 5.66 2.79
CA THR A 50 -6.35 6.72 1.96
C THR A 50 -5.40 7.17 0.86
N LEU A 51 -4.13 7.35 1.19
CA LEU A 51 -3.09 7.77 0.25
C LEU A 51 -2.72 6.66 -0.73
N GLY A 52 -2.63 5.41 -0.28
CA GLY A 52 -2.40 4.24 -1.15
C GLY A 52 -3.50 4.06 -2.20
N ARG A 53 -4.76 4.22 -1.80
CA ARG A 53 -5.90 4.23 -2.74
C ARG A 53 -5.81 5.39 -3.72
N ALA A 54 -5.43 6.59 -3.25
CA ALA A 54 -5.26 7.75 -4.12
C ALA A 54 -4.10 7.54 -5.12
N ALA A 55 -3.00 6.91 -4.70
CA ALA A 55 -1.90 6.55 -5.60
C ALA A 55 -2.35 5.55 -6.68
N LEU A 56 -3.06 4.47 -6.30
CA LEU A 56 -3.55 3.46 -7.25
C LEU A 56 -4.52 4.01 -8.29
N LYS A 57 -5.33 5.01 -7.93
CA LYS A 57 -6.22 5.71 -8.88
C LYS A 57 -5.46 6.47 -9.95
N LEU A 58 -4.21 6.88 -9.68
CA LEU A 58 -3.36 7.61 -10.63
C LEU A 58 -2.39 6.69 -11.38
N CYS A 59 -2.10 5.49 -10.89
CA CYS A 59 -1.22 4.54 -11.55
C CYS A 59 -1.91 3.90 -12.77
N SER A 60 -1.38 4.12 -13.97
CA SER A 60 -1.76 3.33 -15.14
C SER A 60 -1.34 1.85 -14.97
N PRO A 61 -1.98 0.89 -15.66
CA PRO A 61 -1.65 -0.54 -15.55
C PRO A 61 -0.18 -0.89 -15.83
N GLY A 62 0.54 -0.09 -16.63
CA GLY A 62 1.96 -0.29 -16.94
C GLY A 62 2.95 0.42 -16.01
N HIS A 63 2.48 1.11 -14.96
CA HIS A 63 3.35 1.87 -14.06
C HIS A 63 4.18 0.92 -13.16
N SER A 64 5.50 1.10 -13.11
CA SER A 64 6.44 0.25 -12.35
C SER A 64 6.05 0.06 -10.88
N ASP A 65 5.51 1.13 -10.30
CA ASP A 65 5.23 1.21 -8.86
C ASP A 65 3.81 0.72 -8.51
N ARG A 66 3.00 0.35 -9.51
CA ARG A 66 1.62 -0.12 -9.28
C ARG A 66 1.60 -1.37 -8.42
N ALA A 67 2.46 -2.35 -8.70
CA ALA A 67 2.55 -3.59 -7.93
C ALA A 67 3.00 -3.33 -6.48
N SER A 68 3.94 -2.41 -6.26
CA SER A 68 4.39 -2.02 -4.92
C SER A 68 3.28 -1.32 -4.14
N THR A 69 2.56 -0.40 -4.80
CA THR A 69 1.42 0.30 -4.19
C THR A 69 0.29 -0.67 -3.81
N LEU A 70 -0.01 -1.65 -4.67
CA LEU A 70 -0.97 -2.72 -4.37
C LEU A 70 -0.55 -3.54 -3.16
N SER A 71 0.72 -3.97 -3.12
CA SER A 71 1.27 -4.76 -2.01
C SER A 71 1.22 -4.03 -0.68
N ASP A 72 1.57 -2.75 -0.67
CA ASP A 72 1.62 -1.96 0.57
C ASP A 72 0.22 -1.66 1.08
N LEU A 73 -0.71 -1.31 0.18
CA LEU A 73 -2.12 -1.13 0.55
C LEU A 73 -2.73 -2.43 1.07
N ALA A 74 -2.40 -3.58 0.47
CA ALA A 74 -2.85 -4.89 0.95
C ALA A 74 -2.33 -5.19 2.36
N SER A 75 -1.06 -4.86 2.63
CA SER A 75 -0.48 -5.02 3.96
C SER A 75 -1.17 -4.12 4.99
N ASP A 76 -1.52 -2.88 4.61
CA ASP A 76 -2.29 -1.97 5.47
C ASP A 76 -3.73 -2.44 5.71
N MET A 77 -4.39 -3.01 4.69
CA MET A 77 -5.71 -3.66 4.83
C MET A 77 -5.64 -4.84 5.82
N ARG A 78 -4.60 -5.69 5.72
CA ARG A 78 -4.39 -6.80 6.65
C ARG A 78 -4.14 -6.30 8.08
N ARG A 79 -3.32 -5.26 8.26
CA ARG A 79 -3.11 -4.62 9.58
C ARG A 79 -4.42 -4.10 10.16
N LYS A 80 -5.27 -3.49 9.32
CA LYS A 80 -6.60 -2.99 9.72
C LYS A 80 -7.52 -4.14 10.13
N PHE A 81 -7.54 -5.24 9.38
CA PHE A 81 -8.24 -6.47 9.77
C PHE A 81 -7.76 -6.98 11.14
N LEU A 82 -6.45 -7.15 11.34
CA LEU A 82 -5.91 -7.63 12.62
C LEU A 82 -6.27 -6.72 13.80
N LYS A 83 -6.47 -5.42 13.53
CA LYS A 83 -6.81 -4.44 14.56
C LYS A 83 -8.31 -4.40 14.89
N PHE A 84 -9.18 -4.54 13.88
CA PHE A 84 -10.61 -4.27 14.02
C PHE A 84 -11.52 -5.47 13.70
N GLY A 85 -10.98 -6.56 13.15
CA GLY A 85 -11.69 -7.82 12.91
C GLY A 85 -12.62 -7.85 11.70
N SER A 86 -12.60 -6.83 10.83
CA SER A 86 -13.48 -6.77 9.66
C SER A 86 -13.01 -7.71 8.54
N SER A 87 -13.72 -8.81 8.30
CA SER A 87 -13.39 -9.78 7.23
C SER A 87 -13.30 -9.12 5.85
N SER A 88 -14.09 -8.08 5.59
CA SER A 88 -14.03 -7.33 4.34
C SER A 88 -12.68 -6.64 4.10
N ASP A 89 -12.00 -6.18 5.16
CA ASP A 89 -10.65 -5.62 5.05
C ASP A 89 -9.65 -6.74 4.67
N LEU A 90 -9.83 -7.96 5.18
CA LEU A 90 -8.97 -9.11 4.82
C LEU A 90 -9.22 -9.60 3.39
N ASP A 91 -10.49 -9.63 2.96
CA ASP A 91 -10.85 -9.98 1.59
C ASP A 91 -10.22 -9.00 0.59
N GLU A 92 -10.24 -7.71 0.93
CA GLU A 92 -9.59 -6.69 0.11
C GLU A 92 -8.06 -6.85 0.09
N ALA A 93 -7.43 -7.14 1.24
CA ALA A 93 -5.99 -7.41 1.31
C ALA A 93 -5.58 -8.56 0.36
N ILE A 94 -6.36 -9.65 0.34
CA ILE A 94 -6.11 -10.81 -0.53
C ILE A 94 -6.22 -10.42 -2.01
N SER A 95 -7.30 -9.73 -2.39
CA SER A 95 -7.53 -9.29 -3.76
C SER A 95 -6.41 -8.36 -4.27
N LEU A 96 -5.95 -7.46 -3.41
CA LEU A 96 -4.85 -6.53 -3.74
C LEU A 96 -3.51 -7.27 -3.91
N HIS A 97 -3.18 -8.23 -3.05
CA HIS A 97 -1.97 -9.04 -3.20
C HIS A 97 -2.01 -9.91 -4.46
N GLN A 98 -3.17 -10.49 -4.80
CA GLN A 98 -3.35 -11.22 -6.06
C GLN A 98 -3.10 -10.30 -7.26
N SER A 99 -3.70 -9.11 -7.26
CA SER A 99 -3.48 -8.10 -8.31
C SER A 99 -2.01 -7.68 -8.41
N ALA A 100 -1.27 -7.61 -7.29
CA ALA A 100 0.16 -7.33 -7.30
C ALA A 100 0.98 -8.47 -7.91
N LEU A 101 0.59 -9.73 -7.66
CA LEU A 101 1.23 -10.92 -8.22
C LEU A 101 1.02 -11.04 -9.73
N ASP A 102 -0.14 -10.63 -10.24
CA ASP A 102 -0.44 -10.63 -11.67
C ASP A 102 0.49 -9.68 -12.44
N LEU A 103 0.98 -8.63 -11.79
CA LEU A 103 1.94 -7.67 -12.36
C LEU A 103 3.41 -8.11 -12.25
N ARG A 104 3.71 -9.22 -11.55
CA ARG A 104 5.08 -9.69 -11.29
C ARG A 104 5.26 -11.11 -11.81
N PRO A 105 5.78 -11.32 -13.04
CA PRO A 105 5.90 -12.65 -13.64
C PRO A 105 6.86 -13.57 -12.87
N ALA A 106 6.84 -14.86 -13.20
CA ALA A 106 7.77 -15.83 -12.66
C ALA A 106 9.23 -15.39 -12.90
N GLY A 107 10.08 -15.51 -11.86
CA GLY A 107 11.48 -15.04 -11.90
C GLY A 107 11.69 -13.58 -11.47
N HIS A 108 10.63 -12.78 -11.30
CA HIS A 108 10.76 -11.44 -10.73
C HIS A 108 11.17 -11.52 -9.24
N SER A 109 12.17 -10.74 -8.84
CA SER A 109 12.72 -10.74 -7.47
C SER A 109 11.68 -10.52 -6.37
N ASP A 110 10.76 -9.57 -6.57
CA ASP A 110 9.68 -9.28 -5.62
C ASP A 110 8.57 -10.35 -5.53
N ARG A 111 8.51 -11.33 -6.44
CA ARG A 111 7.37 -12.26 -6.50
C ARG A 111 7.30 -13.15 -5.26
N LEU A 112 8.44 -13.62 -4.75
CA LEU A 112 8.50 -14.47 -3.55
C LEU A 112 7.91 -13.74 -2.34
N ARG A 113 8.32 -12.48 -2.13
CA ARG A 113 7.80 -11.64 -1.06
C ARG A 113 6.27 -11.49 -1.15
N LEU A 114 5.72 -11.28 -2.35
CA LEU A 114 4.28 -11.16 -2.55
C LEU A 114 3.52 -12.46 -2.22
N LEU A 115 4.11 -13.62 -2.54
CA LEU A 115 3.54 -14.92 -2.18
C LEU A 115 3.49 -15.11 -0.66
N ASP A 116 4.56 -14.76 0.06
CA ASP A 116 4.59 -14.85 1.52
C ASP A 116 3.55 -13.94 2.19
N GLN A 117 3.36 -12.72 1.65
CA GLN A 117 2.34 -11.80 2.15
C GLN A 117 0.91 -12.31 1.88
N LEU A 118 0.66 -12.86 0.69
CA LEU A 118 -0.62 -13.49 0.37
C LEU A 118 -0.89 -14.70 1.27
N ALA A 119 0.11 -15.56 1.47
CA ALA A 119 0.01 -16.69 2.40
C ALA A 119 -0.33 -16.21 3.81
N SER A 120 0.32 -15.15 4.30
CA SER A 120 0.04 -14.54 5.60
C SER A 120 -1.41 -14.04 5.72
N CYS A 121 -1.97 -13.46 4.66
CA CYS A 121 -3.39 -13.07 4.63
C CYS A 121 -4.32 -14.28 4.69
N LEU A 122 -4.03 -15.31 3.89
CA LEU A 122 -4.82 -16.53 3.84
C LEU A 122 -4.78 -17.28 5.18
N SER A 123 -3.63 -17.34 5.84
CA SER A 123 -3.51 -17.90 7.18
C SER A 123 -4.30 -17.11 8.21
N SER A 124 -4.43 -15.80 8.06
CA SER A 124 -5.22 -14.95 8.98
C SER A 124 -6.74 -15.15 8.86
N ARG A 125 -7.22 -15.92 7.86
CA ARG A 125 -8.63 -16.32 7.73
C ARG A 125 -9.01 -17.49 8.64
N PHE A 126 -8.02 -18.27 9.08
CA PHE A 126 -8.20 -19.47 9.90
C PHE A 126 -7.80 -19.19 11.34
#